data_AF-A0AA96N3R8-F1
#
_entry.id   AF-A0AA96N3R8-F1
#
_cell.length_a   1.000
_cell.length_b   1.000
_cell.length_c   1.000
_cell.angle_alpha   90.00
_cell.angle_beta   90.00
_cell.angle_gamma   90.00
#
_symmetry.space_group_name_H-M   'P 1'
#
loop_
_entity.id
_entity.type
_entity.pdbx_description
1 polymer ?
#
loop_
_entity_poly.entity_id
_entity_poly.type
_entity_poly.pdbx_seq_one_letter_code
_entity_poly.pdbx_strand_id
1 'polypeptide(L)' 'MCSKLQSAAHEQIDLFTPPELDERRHVLDETIDQIRDRFGKRAIFHAYSLMKGGTYLQRAGHIGGHKGASY' A
#
# COMPACT_ATOMS: atom_id res chain seq x y z
N MET A 1 -4.34 -22.32 -6.04
CA MET A 1 -3.36 -21.96 -5.00
C MET A 1 -2.17 -21.32 -5.68
N CYS A 2 -2.01 -20.00 -5.59
CA CYS A 2 -0.85 -19.30 -6.13
C CYS A 2 0.19 -19.19 -5.00
N SER A 3 1.10 -20.16 -4.93
CA SER A 3 2.04 -20.32 -3.80
C SER A 3 3.48 -19.89 -4.10
N LYS A 4 3.73 -19.20 -5.22
CA LYS A 4 5.06 -18.74 -5.61
C LYS A 4 5.23 -17.24 -5.34
N LEU A 5 5.06 -16.85 -4.08
CA LEU A 5 5.50 -15.53 -3.64
C LEU A 5 7.03 -15.58 -3.53
N GLN A 6 7.71 -14.66 -4.20
CA GLN A 6 9.15 -14.45 -4.06
C GLN A 6 9.38 -13.07 -3.46
N SER A 7 10.48 -12.92 -2.71
CA SER A 7 10.93 -11.62 -2.23
C SER A 7 11.20 -10.70 -3.42
N ALA A 8 10.86 -9.42 -3.30
CA ALA A 8 11.25 -8.41 -4.28
C ALA A 8 12.79 -8.43 -4.40
N ALA A 9 13.29 -8.76 -5.59
CA ALA A 9 14.74 -8.88 -5.84
C ALA A 9 15.35 -7.58 -6.40
N HIS A 10 14.51 -6.73 -6.98
CA HIS A 10 14.92 -5.47 -7.63
C HIS A 10 13.80 -4.45 -7.44
N GLU A 11 14.18 -3.19 -7.24
CA GLU A 11 13.26 -2.07 -7.15
C GLU A 11 13.33 -1.21 -8.42
N GLN A 12 12.19 -0.65 -8.83
CA GLN A 12 12.15 0.31 -9.93
C GLN A 12 12.55 1.68 -9.39
N ILE A 13 13.61 2.26 -9.94
CA ILE A 13 14.13 3.56 -9.53
C ILE A 13 13.63 4.63 -10.49
N ASP A 14 13.29 5.81 -9.98
CA ASP A 14 13.07 6.99 -10.81
C ASP A 14 14.40 7.63 -11.21
N LEU A 15 14.59 7.89 -12.51
CA LEU A 15 15.83 8.45 -13.06
C LEU A 15 16.06 9.91 -12.63
N PHE A 16 15.01 10.58 -12.14
CA PHE A 16 15.05 12.00 -11.80
C PHE A 16 14.91 12.26 -10.29
N THR A 17 14.80 11.22 -9.49
CA THR A 17 14.72 11.31 -8.02
C THR A 17 16.01 10.78 -7.39
N PRO A 18 16.62 11.51 -6.44
CA PRO A 18 17.74 11.00 -5.66
C PRO A 18 17.38 9.68 -4.94
N PRO A 19 18.24 8.64 -4.98
CA PRO A 19 17.96 7.34 -4.38
C PRO A 19 17.56 7.41 -2.90
N GLU A 20 18.11 8.35 -2.15
CA GLU A 20 17.83 8.52 -0.72
C GLU A 20 16.36 8.91 -0.44
N LEU A 21 15.68 9.52 -1.41
CA LEU A 21 14.25 9.83 -1.29
C LEU A 21 13.39 8.59 -1.50
N ASP A 22 13.76 7.71 -2.42
CA ASP A 22 13.05 6.46 -2.65
C ASP A 22 13.21 5.51 -1.46
N GLU A 23 14.41 5.40 -0.88
CA GLU A 23 14.65 4.65 0.35
C GLU A 23 13.75 5.14 1.51
N ARG A 24 13.63 6.47 1.68
CA ARG A 24 12.76 7.04 2.72
C ARG A 24 11.28 6.74 2.48
N ARG A 25 10.84 6.73 1.22
CA ARG A 25 9.47 6.38 0.84
C ARG A 25 9.21 4.91 1.10
N HIS A 26 10.16 4.04 0.78
CA HIS A 26 10.08 2.61 1.08
C HIS A 26 9.89 2.34 2.57
N VAL A 27 10.69 2.96 3.44
CA VAL A 27 10.54 2.82 4.90
C VAL A 27 9.18 3.32 5.39
N LEU A 28 8.67 4.42 4.82
CA LEU A 28 7.34 4.93 5.15
C LEU A 28 6.24 3.94 4.75
N ASP A 29 6.30 3.40 3.54
CA ASP A 29 5.32 2.45 3.01
C ASP A 29 5.33 1.14 3.82
N GLU A 30 6.51 0.61 4.15
CA GLU A 30 6.65 -0.55 5.05
C GLU A 30 6.04 -0.28 6.42
N THR A 31 6.30 0.91 7.00
CA THR A 31 5.74 1.28 8.30
C THR A 31 4.22 1.35 8.26
N ILE A 32 3.66 1.93 7.20
CA ILE A 32 2.21 2.00 6.97
C ILE A 32 1.62 0.58 6.86
N ASP A 33 2.29 -0.31 6.14
CA ASP A 33 1.83 -1.69 5.95
C ASP A 33 1.90 -2.49 7.25
N GLN A 34 2.94 -2.31 8.08
CA GLN A 34 3.01 -2.91 9.42
C GLN A 34 1.84 -2.47 10.31
N ILE A 35 1.44 -1.20 10.25
CA ILE A 35 0.27 -0.69 10.99
C ILE A 35 -1.01 -1.34 10.47
N ARG A 36 -1.16 -1.49 9.15
CA ARG A 36 -2.34 -2.11 8.53
C ARG A 36 -2.43 -3.60 8.79
N ASP A 37 -1.32 -4.31 8.80
CA ASP A 37 -1.26 -5.73 9.15
C ASP A 37 -1.71 -5.95 10.60
N ARG A 38 -1.27 -5.06 11.51
CA ARG A 38 -1.61 -5.17 12.93
C ARG A 38 -3.03 -4.72 13.29
N PHE A 39 -3.53 -3.66 12.66
CA PHE A 39 -4.78 -2.97 13.06
C PHE A 39 -5.87 -2.99 11.98
N GLY A 40 -5.61 -3.64 10.85
CA GLY A 40 -6.49 -3.70 9.68
C GLY A 40 -6.29 -2.55 8.69
N LYS A 41 -6.65 -2.78 7.42
CA LYS A 41 -6.48 -1.82 6.30
C LYS A 41 -7.02 -0.41 6.55
N ARG A 42 -8.03 -0.24 7.40
CA ARG A 42 -8.65 1.06 7.68
C ARG A 42 -7.97 1.83 8.83
N ALA A 43 -6.95 1.26 9.47
CA ALA A 43 -6.27 1.87 10.61
C ALA A 43 -5.48 3.14 10.24
N ILE A 44 -4.86 3.16 9.05
CA ILE A 44 -4.14 4.33 8.53
C ILE A 44 -4.24 4.40 7.01
N PHE A 45 -4.41 5.62 6.50
CA PHE A 45 -4.48 5.92 5.07
C PHE A 45 -4.15 7.39 4.83
N HIS A 46 -3.76 7.75 3.61
CA HIS A 46 -3.43 9.13 3.28
C HIS A 46 -4.66 10.04 3.37
N ALA A 47 -4.48 11.23 3.96
CA ALA A 47 -5.54 12.22 4.16
C ALA A 47 -6.25 12.61 2.85
N TYR A 48 -5.54 12.67 1.72
CA TYR A 48 -6.15 12.98 0.40
C TYR A 48 -7.22 11.96 -0.01
N SER A 49 -7.24 10.77 0.59
CA SER A 49 -8.30 9.77 0.36
C SER A 49 -9.68 10.22 0.84
N LEU A 50 -9.75 11.28 1.66
CA LEU A 50 -10.99 11.93 2.09
C LEU A 50 -11.45 13.01 1.12
N MET A 51 -10.62 13.41 0.15
CA MET A 51 -10.99 14.41 -0.84
C MET A 51 -11.97 13.83 -1.86
N LYS A 52 -12.70 14.72 -2.55
CA LYS A 52 -13.61 14.33 -3.64
C LYS A 52 -12.86 13.50 -4.69
N GLY A 53 -13.36 12.30 -4.96
CA GLY A 53 -12.74 11.34 -5.88
C GLY A 53 -11.81 10.31 -5.21
N GLY A 54 -11.52 10.46 -3.91
CA GLY A 54 -10.83 9.43 -3.13
C GLY A 54 -11.69 8.17 -3.00
N THR A 55 -11.15 7.00 -3.38
CA THR A 55 -11.89 5.72 -3.38
C THR A 55 -11.42 4.73 -2.32
N TYR A 56 -10.39 5.07 -1.54
CA TYR A 56 -9.75 4.15 -0.59
C TYR A 56 -10.76 3.51 0.38
N LEU A 57 -11.56 4.32 1.08
CA LEU A 57 -12.53 3.84 2.07
C LEU A 57 -13.64 2.99 1.44
N GLN A 58 -14.12 3.37 0.26
CA GLN A 58 -15.12 2.60 -0.49
C GLN A 58 -14.56 1.23 -0.90
N ARG A 59 -13.27 1.18 -1.27
CA ARG A 59 -12.60 -0.02 -1.78
C ARG A 59 -11.91 -0.87 -0.71
N ALA A 60 -11.83 -0.41 0.53
CA ALA A 60 -11.12 -1.10 1.61
C ALA A 60 -11.63 -2.53 1.85
N GLY A 61 -12.90 -2.82 1.53
CA GLY A 61 -13.51 -4.16 1.60
C GLY A 61 -13.62 -4.88 0.25
N HIS A 62 -12.85 -4.46 -0.76
CA HIS A 62 -12.88 -5.04 -2.10
C HIS A 62 -11.53 -5.69 -2.45
N ILE A 63 -11.59 -6.82 -3.16
CA ILE A 63 -10.44 -7.50 -3.78
C ILE A 63 -10.71 -7.56 -5.28
N GLY A 64 -9.81 -6.98 -6.10
CA GLY A 64 -9.97 -6.99 -7.56
C GLY A 64 -11.28 -6.36 -8.07
N GLY A 65 -11.85 -5.40 -7.32
CA GLY A 65 -13.14 -4.77 -7.65
C GLY A 65 -14.39 -5.47 -7.09
N HIS A 66 -14.27 -6.71 -6.62
CA HIS A 66 -15.38 -7.47 -6.02
C HIS A 66 -15.37 -7.30 -4.51
N LYS A 67 -16.55 -7.32 -3.87
CA LYS A 67 -16.62 -7.37 -2.40
C LYS A 67 -15.99 -8.67 -1.94
N GLY A 68 -14.84 -8.57 -1.30
CA GLY A 68 -14.05 -9.70 -0.81
C GLY A 68 -13.32 -9.21 0.43
N ALA A 69 -13.40 -9.98 1.50
CA ALA A 69 -12.76 -9.62 2.75
C ALA A 69 -11.25 -9.50 2.52
N SER A 70 -10.76 -8.26 2.44
CA SER A 70 -9.34 -7.97 2.60
C SER A 70 -9.10 -7.95 4.10
N TYR A 71 -8.67 -9.10 4.64
CA TYR A 71 -8.13 -9.17 5.99
C TYR A 71 -6.81 -8.40 6.06
#